data_AF-A0A8J3RVB3-F1
#
_entry.id   AF-A0A8J3RVB3-F1
#
_cell.length_a   1.000
_cell.length_b   1.000
_cell.length_c   1.000
_cell.angle_alpha   90.00
_cell.angle_beta   90.00
_cell.angle_gamma   90.00
#
_symmetry.space_group_name_H-M   'P 1'
#
loop_
_entity.id
_entity.type
_entity.pdbx_description
1 polymer ?
#
loop_
_entity_poly.entity_id
_entity_poly.type
_entity_poly.pdbx_seq_one_letter_code
_entity_poly.pdbx_strand_id
1 'polypeptide(L)'
;MAIEPLSMTRPSPSPPVHPTLFCLPYAGGAAGAYHGLRGVSDTVEIVPLQLPGRENRITEPPEFSVPEIVDEIAPRTGRPYALYGHSMGARIAFEVARELRRRGLPPPLRLYAAAAHPPDRRVPLAAAADLPDDAFVDQLIRRAGAPAELRDLPELRELLLPVLRADFAWIKSYRYAPGPPLEIPVVAFAGLDDGEVPPADMLGWARHTRAGFGLRTLRGGHFFLKDAPADLARLIAEDLSGRPDPDAGSPSMEDDEIHLRVSPGGDRSVAAPGDADGPADDSRRPPGDGAERLSRSADRADGLVAEAVVRDGAVGVAVARLETRAPDDGAGEPWEPPSGAGLGPGEWEQIADAAEEDRPWLALRAGTARRALLQAGARDLAGTGFPDLAAPGPWHVGDGWWITHLSLPTPLGEAIAAIATPRDRMRLRAHLWTGR
;
A
#
# COMPACT_ATOMS: atom_id res chain seq x y z
N MET A 1 17.75 -10.17 69.26
CA MET A 1 18.25 -9.66 67.97
C MET A 1 17.32 -10.17 66.90
N ALA A 2 16.43 -9.33 66.38
CA ALA A 2 15.57 -9.67 65.25
C ALA A 2 16.31 -9.27 63.97
N ILE A 3 16.40 -10.19 63.01
CA ILE A 3 16.99 -9.96 61.69
C ILE A 3 15.87 -9.41 60.80
N GLU A 4 16.00 -8.17 60.34
CA GLU A 4 15.08 -7.60 59.34
C GLU A 4 15.33 -8.26 57.97
N PRO A 5 14.28 -8.59 57.20
CA PRO A 5 14.43 -9.10 55.85
C PRO A 5 14.89 -7.99 54.89
N LEU A 6 15.89 -8.30 54.08
CA LEU A 6 16.39 -7.46 52.98
C LEU A 6 15.24 -7.07 52.03
N SER A 7 14.90 -5.78 52.04
CA SER A 7 13.97 -5.19 51.07
C SER A 7 14.59 -5.25 49.68
N MET A 8 14.11 -6.17 48.85
CA MET A 8 14.34 -6.11 47.41
C MET A 8 13.52 -4.95 46.84
N THR A 9 14.15 -3.79 46.71
CA THR A 9 13.62 -2.68 45.92
C THR A 9 13.43 -3.17 44.48
N ARG A 10 12.17 -3.21 44.03
CA ARG A 10 11.85 -3.35 42.61
C ARG A 10 12.65 -2.28 41.84
N PRO A 11 13.41 -2.63 40.79
CA PRO A 11 14.05 -1.63 39.96
C PRO A 11 12.97 -0.69 39.41
N SER A 12 13.18 0.62 39.54
CA SER A 12 12.32 1.63 38.92
C SER A 12 12.16 1.29 37.44
N PRO A 13 10.95 1.41 36.85
CA PRO A 13 10.77 1.16 35.43
C PRO A 13 11.73 2.08 34.66
N SER A 14 12.56 1.49 33.80
CA SER A 14 13.43 2.24 32.89
C SER A 14 12.55 3.23 32.10
N PRO A 15 13.07 4.42 31.75
CA PRO A 15 12.32 5.36 30.92
C PRO A 15 11.86 4.67 29.62
N PRO A 16 10.67 5.00 29.10
CA PRO A 16 10.15 4.38 27.89
C PRO A 16 11.16 4.53 26.75
N VAL A 17 11.50 3.40 26.12
CA VAL A 17 12.40 3.38 24.97
C VAL A 17 11.59 3.68 23.73
N HIS A 18 11.64 4.93 23.28
CA HIS A 18 11.06 5.36 22.01
C HIS A 18 11.81 4.71 20.84
N PRO A 19 11.12 4.01 19.91
CA PRO A 19 11.77 3.48 18.74
C PRO A 19 12.30 4.62 17.84
N THR A 20 13.42 4.38 17.17
CA THR A 20 13.95 5.28 16.14
C THR A 20 13.32 4.98 14.78
N LEU A 21 12.81 5.98 14.07
CA LEU A 21 12.37 5.86 12.69
C LEU A 21 13.41 6.47 11.76
N PHE A 22 14.17 5.64 11.04
CA PHE A 22 15.08 6.12 9.99
C PHE A 22 14.29 6.44 8.73
N CYS A 23 14.39 7.67 8.23
CA CYS A 23 13.65 8.09 7.05
C CYS A 23 14.57 8.25 5.83
N LEU A 24 14.32 7.45 4.79
CA LEU A 24 15.10 7.43 3.56
C LEU A 24 14.41 8.27 2.47
N PRO A 25 15.09 9.28 1.90
CA PRO A 25 14.48 10.27 1.03
C PRO A 25 14.05 9.72 -0.33
N TYR A 26 13.05 10.37 -0.92
CA TYR A 26 12.71 10.24 -2.35
C TYR A 26 13.77 10.92 -3.24
N ALA A 27 13.69 10.72 -4.55
CA ALA A 27 14.65 11.30 -5.51
C ALA A 27 14.67 12.83 -5.47
N GLY A 28 15.85 13.43 -5.37
CA GLY A 28 16.05 14.86 -5.15
C GLY A 28 15.65 15.35 -3.75
N GLY A 29 15.07 14.48 -2.93
CA GLY A 29 14.72 14.78 -1.54
C GLY A 29 15.94 14.79 -0.63
N ALA A 30 15.78 15.48 0.50
CA ALA A 30 16.78 15.61 1.55
C ALA A 30 16.14 15.48 2.94
N ALA A 31 16.94 15.51 4.01
CA ALA A 31 16.47 15.32 5.38
C ALA A 31 15.39 16.33 5.79
N GLY A 32 15.45 17.56 5.27
CA GLY A 32 14.44 18.59 5.50
C GLY A 32 13.02 18.20 5.08
N ALA A 33 12.87 17.29 4.11
CA ALA A 33 11.57 16.80 3.64
C ALA A 33 10.72 16.12 4.75
N TYR A 34 11.38 15.70 5.84
CA TYR A 34 10.76 15.00 6.95
C TYR A 34 10.44 15.90 8.15
N HIS A 35 10.62 17.22 8.02
CA HIS A 35 10.35 18.16 9.10
C HIS A 35 8.91 18.06 9.62
N GLY A 36 7.93 17.95 8.72
CA GLY A 36 6.52 17.81 9.08
C GLY A 36 6.20 16.57 9.91
N LEU A 37 6.96 15.48 9.75
CA LEU A 37 6.79 14.26 10.55
C LEU A 37 7.34 14.42 11.97
N ARG A 38 8.42 15.20 12.14
CA ARG A 38 9.09 15.39 13.45
C ARG A 38 8.18 16.03 14.50
N GLY A 39 7.17 16.79 14.08
CA GLY A 39 6.31 17.56 14.99
C GLY A 39 5.18 16.77 15.66
N VAL A 40 5.06 15.45 15.42
CA VAL A 40 3.80 14.73 15.67
C VAL A 40 3.94 13.57 16.67
N SER A 41 5.15 13.11 16.97
CA SER A 41 5.33 11.94 17.84
C SER A 41 6.30 12.21 18.99
N ASP A 42 5.75 12.36 20.19
CA ASP A 42 6.51 12.26 21.45
C ASP A 42 6.93 10.80 21.74
N THR A 43 6.50 9.85 20.90
CA THR A 43 6.66 8.42 21.12
C THR A 43 7.68 7.75 20.21
N VAL A 44 8.12 8.41 19.13
CA VAL A 44 9.02 7.89 18.10
C VAL A 44 10.08 8.95 17.77
N GLU A 45 11.36 8.57 17.81
CA GLU A 45 12.45 9.46 17.41
C GLU A 45 12.64 9.42 15.90
N ILE A 46 12.35 10.52 15.20
CA ILE A 46 12.46 10.59 13.74
C ILE A 46 13.88 11.03 13.33
N VAL A 47 14.53 10.22 12.50
CA VAL A 47 15.92 10.40 12.04
C VAL A 47 15.96 10.29 10.51
N PRO A 48 15.78 11.40 9.80
CA PRO A 48 15.97 11.45 8.36
C PRO A 48 17.44 11.27 8.01
N LEU A 49 17.70 10.42 7.03
CA LEU A 49 19.05 10.21 6.49
C LEU A 49 19.34 11.23 5.40
N GLN A 50 20.52 11.82 5.46
CA GLN A 50 20.99 12.77 4.46
C GLN A 50 21.90 12.04 3.48
N LEU A 51 21.36 11.67 2.32
CA LEU A 51 22.16 11.16 1.21
C LEU A 51 23.15 12.25 0.71
N PRO A 52 24.28 11.88 0.08
CA PRO A 52 25.25 12.82 -0.46
C PRO A 52 24.66 13.79 -1.51
N GLY A 53 25.32 14.94 -1.70
CA GLY A 53 25.02 15.92 -2.75
C GLY A 53 23.87 16.89 -2.46
N ARG A 54 23.44 17.04 -1.20
CA ARG A 54 22.23 17.83 -0.84
C ARG A 54 22.32 18.41 0.56
N GLU A 55 21.65 19.54 0.77
CA GLU A 55 21.66 20.32 2.03
C GLU A 55 23.07 20.47 2.63
N ASN A 56 23.30 20.00 3.86
CA ASN A 56 24.60 20.09 4.53
C ASN A 56 25.68 19.18 3.94
N ARG A 57 25.34 18.31 2.97
CA ARG A 57 26.26 17.46 2.19
C ARG A 57 26.33 17.87 0.71
N ILE A 58 25.96 19.12 0.38
CA ILE A 58 25.85 19.61 -1.01
C ILE A 58 27.15 19.53 -1.82
N THR A 59 28.32 19.56 -1.16
CA THR A 59 29.63 19.50 -1.83
C THR A 59 30.11 18.07 -2.10
N GLU A 60 29.39 17.05 -1.63
CA GLU A 60 29.74 15.65 -1.87
C GLU A 60 29.16 15.17 -3.21
N PRO A 61 29.83 14.24 -3.92
CA PRO A 61 29.24 13.56 -5.08
C PRO A 61 27.91 12.90 -4.69
N PRO A 62 26.83 13.02 -5.49
CA PRO A 62 25.48 12.59 -5.10
C PRO A 62 25.28 11.07 -5.08
N GLU A 63 26.24 10.29 -5.59
CA GLU A 63 26.19 8.83 -5.59
C GLU A 63 26.23 8.26 -4.16
N PHE A 64 25.53 7.15 -3.96
CA PHE A 64 25.49 6.44 -2.68
C PHE A 64 25.39 4.93 -2.90
N SER A 65 25.70 4.16 -1.87
CA SER A 65 25.49 2.73 -1.83
C SER A 65 24.70 2.29 -0.59
N VAL A 66 23.92 1.21 -0.74
CA VAL A 66 23.18 0.61 0.40
C VAL A 66 24.11 0.20 1.55
N PRO A 67 25.32 -0.36 1.29
CA PRO A 67 26.28 -0.63 2.34
C PRO A 67 26.65 0.57 3.22
N GLU A 68 26.90 1.74 2.61
CA GLU A 68 27.26 2.96 3.35
C GLU A 68 26.10 3.44 4.22
N ILE A 69 24.86 3.34 3.72
CA ILE A 69 23.67 3.67 4.50
C ILE A 69 23.53 2.75 5.72
N VAL A 70 23.84 1.46 5.55
CA VAL A 70 23.83 0.51 6.68
C VAL A 70 24.92 0.83 7.68
N ASP A 71 26.11 1.24 7.24
CA ASP A 71 27.19 1.68 8.13
C ASP A 71 26.77 2.90 8.97
N GLU A 72 26.03 3.83 8.38
CA GLU A 72 25.53 5.03 9.06
C GLU A 72 24.50 4.69 10.17
N ILE A 73 23.58 3.75 9.92
CA ILE A 73 22.54 3.42 10.90
C ILE A 73 22.93 2.34 11.91
N ALA A 74 23.90 1.46 11.57
CA ALA A 74 24.31 0.31 12.39
C ALA A 74 24.61 0.64 13.87
N PRO A 75 25.26 1.77 14.23
CA PRO A 75 25.52 2.11 15.63
C PRO A 75 24.25 2.26 16.48
N ARG A 76 23.09 2.48 15.85
CA ARG A 76 21.81 2.74 16.50
C ARG A 76 20.85 1.55 16.45
N THR A 77 21.18 0.47 15.73
CA THR A 77 20.31 -0.72 15.59
C THR A 77 20.24 -1.59 16.84
N GLY A 78 21.03 -1.30 17.87
CA GLY A 78 20.96 -1.97 19.19
C GLY A 78 19.75 -1.58 20.02
N ARG A 79 18.98 -0.57 19.60
CA ARG A 79 17.69 -0.16 20.19
C ARG A 79 16.57 -0.42 19.19
N PRO A 80 15.30 -0.52 19.63
CA PRO A 80 14.17 -0.67 18.73
C PRO A 80 14.15 0.43 17.66
N TYR A 81 14.01 0.05 16.40
CA TYR A 81 13.99 0.99 15.28
C TYR A 81 13.11 0.48 14.15
N ALA A 82 12.69 1.38 13.26
CA ALA A 82 11.95 1.09 12.04
C ALA A 82 12.54 1.87 10.87
N LEU A 83 12.24 1.42 9.66
CA LEU A 83 12.65 2.09 8.42
C LEU A 83 11.42 2.68 7.75
N TYR A 84 11.49 3.95 7.37
CA TYR A 84 10.53 4.61 6.49
C TYR A 84 11.23 5.01 5.20
N GLY A 85 10.62 4.72 4.06
CA GLY A 85 11.11 5.18 2.78
C GLY A 85 9.96 5.67 1.91
N HIS A 86 10.18 6.80 1.22
CA HIS A 86 9.20 7.38 0.30
C HIS A 86 9.72 7.32 -1.14
N SER A 87 8.90 6.84 -2.08
CA SER A 87 9.25 6.67 -3.49
C SER A 87 10.57 5.90 -3.64
N MET A 88 11.63 6.51 -4.21
CA MET A 88 12.99 5.92 -4.23
C MET A 88 13.43 5.39 -2.86
N GLY A 89 13.19 6.14 -1.80
CA GLY A 89 13.56 5.80 -0.44
C GLY A 89 12.95 4.49 0.04
N ALA A 90 11.76 4.11 -0.43
CA ALA A 90 11.14 2.82 -0.07
C ALA A 90 11.96 1.64 -0.61
N ARG A 91 12.52 1.77 -1.82
CA ARG A 91 13.42 0.76 -2.41
C ARG A 91 14.74 0.70 -1.67
N ILE A 92 15.30 1.85 -1.32
CA ILE A 92 16.53 1.91 -0.52
C ILE A 92 16.28 1.25 0.83
N ALA A 93 15.16 1.56 1.50
CA ALA A 93 14.78 0.99 2.79
C ALA A 93 14.63 -0.54 2.72
N PHE A 94 14.04 -1.06 1.64
CA PHE A 94 13.94 -2.49 1.37
C PHE A 94 15.31 -3.16 1.24
N GLU A 95 16.23 -2.58 0.45
CA GLU A 95 17.58 -3.12 0.30
C GLU A 95 18.41 -2.96 1.58
N VAL A 96 18.24 -1.88 2.33
CA VAL A 96 18.81 -1.70 3.67
C VAL A 96 18.35 -2.82 4.61
N ALA A 97 17.06 -3.17 4.62
CA ALA A 97 16.55 -4.28 5.41
C ALA A 97 17.19 -5.64 5.01
N ARG A 98 17.36 -5.88 3.69
CA ARG A 98 18.05 -7.08 3.19
C ARG A 98 19.53 -7.10 3.59
N GLU A 99 20.17 -5.95 3.53
CA GLU A 99 21.57 -5.75 3.86
C GLU A 99 21.85 -5.98 5.34
N LEU A 100 21.02 -5.41 6.22
CA LEU A 100 21.04 -5.63 7.67
C LEU A 100 20.95 -7.14 7.98
N ARG A 101 20.01 -7.85 7.35
CA ARG A 101 19.88 -9.31 7.47
C ARG A 101 21.15 -10.04 7.03
N ARG A 102 21.72 -9.66 5.88
CA ARG A 102 22.94 -10.29 5.35
C ARG A 102 24.14 -10.09 6.29
N ARG A 103 24.20 -8.95 6.99
CA ARG A 103 25.25 -8.65 7.98
C ARG A 103 24.97 -9.22 9.37
N GLY A 104 23.83 -9.87 9.60
CA GLY A 104 23.44 -10.39 10.91
C GLY A 104 23.15 -9.30 11.94
N LEU A 105 22.81 -8.08 11.50
CA LEU A 105 22.43 -6.98 12.39
C LEU A 105 20.98 -7.15 12.87
N PRO A 106 20.60 -6.60 14.04
CA PRO A 106 19.24 -6.67 14.54
C PRO A 106 18.23 -6.16 13.50
N PRO A 107 17.12 -6.86 13.23
CA PRO A 107 16.14 -6.42 12.23
C PRO A 107 15.34 -5.21 12.75
N PRO A 108 14.83 -4.33 11.86
CA PRO A 108 13.88 -3.30 12.25
C PRO A 108 12.55 -3.92 12.69
N LEU A 109 11.79 -3.18 13.50
CA LEU A 109 10.43 -3.53 13.91
C LEU A 109 9.48 -3.58 12.71
N ARG A 110 9.63 -2.64 11.78
CA ARG A 110 8.77 -2.43 10.61
C ARG A 110 9.56 -1.85 9.45
N LEU A 111 9.09 -2.16 8.23
CA LEU A 111 9.40 -1.40 7.03
C LEU A 111 8.14 -0.65 6.58
N TYR A 112 8.19 0.67 6.57
CA TYR A 112 7.18 1.54 6.00
C TYR A 112 7.56 1.92 4.57
N ALA A 113 6.82 1.40 3.59
CA ALA A 113 7.05 1.67 2.17
C ALA A 113 5.98 2.63 1.66
N ALA A 114 6.36 3.86 1.29
CA ALA A 114 5.42 4.89 0.88
C ALA A 114 5.59 5.26 -0.60
N ALA A 115 4.49 5.36 -1.35
CA ALA A 115 4.43 5.89 -2.72
C ALA A 115 5.46 5.26 -3.69
N ALA A 116 5.62 3.94 -3.68
CA ALA A 116 6.69 3.27 -4.43
C ALA A 116 6.24 1.94 -5.00
N HIS A 117 6.43 1.71 -6.30
CA HIS A 117 6.20 0.37 -6.86
C HIS A 117 7.04 -0.67 -6.09
N PRO A 118 6.49 -1.88 -5.88
CA PRO A 118 7.21 -2.98 -5.24
C PRO A 118 8.59 -3.23 -5.87
N PRO A 119 9.59 -3.71 -5.10
CA PRO A 119 10.97 -3.83 -5.56
C PRO A 119 11.14 -4.59 -6.89
N ASP A 120 10.38 -5.64 -7.13
CA ASP A 120 10.43 -6.46 -8.34
C ASP A 120 9.77 -5.83 -9.58
N ARG A 121 9.13 -4.67 -9.44
CA ARG A 121 8.53 -3.93 -10.56
C ARG A 121 9.45 -2.81 -11.03
N ARG A 122 9.33 -2.43 -12.30
CA ARG A 122 10.06 -1.26 -12.84
C ARG A 122 9.39 0.04 -12.37
N VAL A 123 10.14 1.13 -12.35
CA VAL A 123 9.58 2.49 -12.22
C VAL A 123 9.53 3.07 -13.63
N PRO A 124 8.35 3.22 -14.26
CA PRO A 124 8.25 3.73 -15.62
C PRO A 124 8.93 5.10 -15.80
N LEU A 125 8.75 5.99 -14.81
CA LEU A 125 9.37 7.33 -14.83
C LEU A 125 10.90 7.30 -14.87
N ALA A 126 11.55 6.20 -14.46
CA ALA A 126 13.00 6.09 -14.49
C ALA A 126 13.59 6.15 -15.90
N ALA A 127 12.80 5.87 -16.94
CA ALA A 127 13.21 6.05 -18.34
C ALA A 127 13.47 7.54 -18.68
N ALA A 128 12.89 8.48 -17.92
CA ALA A 128 13.14 9.91 -18.10
C ALA A 128 14.62 10.28 -17.87
N ALA A 129 15.39 9.43 -17.17
CA ALA A 129 16.82 9.63 -16.95
C ALA A 129 17.65 9.73 -18.24
N ASP A 130 17.15 9.19 -19.36
CA ASP A 130 17.83 9.25 -20.67
C ASP A 130 17.46 10.49 -21.50
N LEU A 131 16.45 11.24 -21.06
CA LEU A 131 16.01 12.43 -21.77
C LEU A 131 17.01 13.57 -21.60
N PRO A 132 17.08 14.51 -22.56
CA PRO A 132 17.75 15.80 -22.36
C PRO A 132 17.20 16.54 -21.14
N ASP A 133 17.98 17.44 -20.54
CA ASP A 133 17.64 18.07 -19.26
C ASP A 133 16.26 18.75 -19.25
N ASP A 134 15.91 19.49 -20.30
CA ASP A 134 14.60 20.17 -20.37
C ASP A 134 13.45 19.16 -20.34
N ALA A 135 13.55 18.11 -21.15
CA ALA A 135 12.54 17.06 -21.23
C ALA A 135 12.48 16.22 -19.94
N PHE A 136 13.61 16.00 -19.28
CA PHE A 136 13.67 15.34 -17.98
C PHE A 136 12.96 16.16 -16.91
N VAL A 137 13.31 17.44 -16.74
CA VAL A 137 12.67 18.38 -15.79
C VAL A 137 11.16 18.44 -16.02
N ASP A 138 10.75 18.51 -17.28
CA ASP A 138 9.34 18.51 -17.67
C ASP A 138 8.58 17.25 -17.24
N GLN A 139 9.19 16.07 -17.34
CA GLN A 139 8.60 14.83 -16.84
C GLN A 139 8.49 14.85 -15.31
N LEU A 140 9.51 15.35 -14.61
CA LEU A 140 9.48 15.44 -13.15
C LEU A 140 8.36 16.35 -12.64
N ILE A 141 8.17 17.50 -13.27
CA ILE A 141 7.10 18.45 -12.90
C ILE A 141 5.73 17.82 -13.15
N ARG A 142 5.52 17.21 -14.33
CA ARG A 142 4.21 16.66 -14.70
C ARG A 142 3.82 15.42 -13.92
N ARG A 143 4.79 14.57 -13.58
CA ARG A 143 4.54 13.20 -13.09
C ARG A 143 4.94 12.98 -11.65
N ALA A 144 6.06 13.57 -11.24
CA ALA A 144 6.62 13.39 -9.90
C ALA A 144 6.54 14.67 -9.06
N GLY A 145 5.52 15.51 -9.27
CA GLY A 145 5.18 16.64 -8.40
C GLY A 145 6.33 17.60 -8.10
N ALA A 146 7.34 17.67 -8.99
CA ALA A 146 8.45 18.58 -8.82
C ALA A 146 7.98 20.04 -8.98
N PRO A 147 8.56 20.99 -8.24
CA PRO A 147 8.21 22.41 -8.34
C PRO A 147 8.44 22.95 -9.76
N ALA A 148 7.52 23.78 -10.26
CA ALA A 148 7.63 24.40 -11.58
C ALA A 148 8.87 25.30 -11.69
N GLU A 149 9.34 25.81 -10.56
CA GLU A 149 10.57 26.57 -10.36
C GLU A 149 11.81 25.82 -10.86
N LEU A 150 11.79 24.48 -10.95
CA LEU A 150 12.89 23.72 -11.55
C LEU A 150 13.07 24.04 -13.05
N ARG A 151 11.99 24.46 -13.72
CA ARG A 151 12.03 24.98 -15.10
C ARG A 151 12.41 26.45 -15.12
N ASP A 152 11.82 27.23 -14.22
CA ASP A 152 11.79 28.70 -14.34
C ASP A 152 12.97 29.40 -13.63
N LEU A 153 13.64 28.74 -12.68
CA LEU A 153 14.77 29.28 -11.91
C LEU A 153 16.07 28.53 -12.23
N PRO A 154 16.98 29.11 -13.03
CA PRO A 154 18.25 28.48 -13.42
C PRO A 154 19.11 28.05 -12.23
N GLU A 155 19.15 28.84 -11.16
CA GLU A 155 19.97 28.56 -9.98
C GLU A 155 19.46 27.36 -9.21
N LEU A 156 18.14 27.21 -9.09
CA LEU A 156 17.52 26.03 -8.47
C LEU A 156 17.79 24.78 -9.31
N ARG A 157 17.72 24.93 -10.63
CA ARG A 157 17.99 23.86 -11.58
C ARG A 157 19.44 23.41 -11.51
N GLU A 158 20.41 24.33 -11.55
CA GLU A 158 21.84 24.03 -11.43
C GLU A 158 22.13 23.28 -10.12
N LEU A 159 21.46 23.67 -9.03
CA LEU A 159 21.61 23.03 -7.73
C LEU A 159 21.03 21.61 -7.67
N LEU A 160 19.82 21.39 -8.18
CA LEU A 160 19.10 20.12 -7.99
C LEU A 160 19.32 19.10 -9.10
N LEU A 161 19.62 19.54 -10.33
CA LEU A 161 19.72 18.66 -11.49
C LEU A 161 20.79 17.57 -11.33
N PRO A 162 22.01 17.83 -10.79
CA PRO A 162 23.00 16.78 -10.56
C PRO A 162 22.49 15.67 -9.63
N VAL A 163 21.80 16.05 -8.55
CA VAL A 163 21.22 15.10 -7.57
C VAL A 163 20.09 14.30 -8.21
N LEU A 164 19.18 14.97 -8.91
CA LEU A 164 18.07 14.33 -9.60
C LEU A 164 18.59 13.34 -10.65
N ARG A 165 19.64 13.70 -11.41
CA ARG A 165 20.26 12.81 -12.40
C ARG A 165 20.86 11.57 -11.74
N ALA A 166 21.61 11.74 -10.66
CA ALA A 166 22.21 10.62 -9.94
C ALA A 166 21.16 9.68 -9.33
N ASP A 167 20.15 10.24 -8.67
CA ASP A 167 19.05 9.47 -8.06
C ASP A 167 18.24 8.71 -9.13
N PHE A 168 17.89 9.35 -10.24
CA PHE A 168 17.19 8.67 -11.34
C PHE A 168 18.06 7.63 -12.06
N ALA A 169 19.38 7.85 -12.16
CA ALA A 169 20.30 6.83 -12.64
C ALA A 169 20.34 5.61 -11.70
N TRP A 170 20.29 5.82 -10.38
CA TRP A 170 20.19 4.74 -9.40
C TRP A 170 18.86 3.97 -9.56
N ILE A 171 17.72 4.67 -9.66
CA ILE A 171 16.40 4.04 -9.86
C ILE A 171 16.37 3.23 -11.16
N LYS A 172 16.93 3.79 -12.24
CA LYS A 172 16.97 3.14 -13.56
C LYS A 172 17.90 1.93 -13.57
N SER A 173 19.03 2.00 -12.87
CA SER A 173 20.01 0.91 -12.80
C SER A 173 19.61 -0.18 -11.81
N TYR A 174 18.69 0.10 -10.87
CA TYR A 174 18.18 -0.87 -9.92
C TYR A 174 17.69 -2.15 -10.61
N ARG A 175 18.20 -3.29 -10.18
CA ARG A 175 17.77 -4.62 -10.61
C ARG A 175 17.40 -5.40 -9.38
N TYR A 176 16.13 -5.77 -9.28
CA TYR A 176 15.68 -6.67 -8.23
C TYR A 176 16.38 -8.01 -8.38
N ALA A 177 17.17 -8.38 -7.37
CA ALA A 177 17.71 -9.72 -7.23
C ALA A 177 16.72 -10.55 -6.39
N PRO A 178 16.10 -11.60 -6.94
CA PRO A 178 15.22 -12.49 -6.19
C PRO A 178 15.89 -13.03 -4.94
N GLY A 179 15.13 -13.16 -3.86
CA GLY A 179 15.61 -13.67 -2.59
C GLY A 179 14.45 -14.00 -1.64
N PRO A 180 14.74 -14.59 -0.47
CA PRO A 180 13.70 -14.86 0.51
C PRO A 180 13.04 -13.55 0.97
N PRO A 181 11.70 -13.52 1.10
CA PRO A 181 10.98 -12.38 1.65
C PRO A 181 11.54 -11.94 3.01
N LEU A 182 11.22 -10.71 3.41
CA LEU A 182 11.61 -10.17 4.69
C LEU A 182 10.85 -10.86 5.85
N GLU A 183 11.53 -11.05 6.97
CA GLU A 183 10.94 -11.57 8.23
C GLU A 183 10.48 -10.41 9.15
N ILE A 184 10.26 -9.23 8.57
CA ILE A 184 9.75 -8.03 9.25
C ILE A 184 8.43 -7.60 8.60
N PRO A 185 7.44 -7.11 9.37
CA PRO A 185 6.19 -6.66 8.78
C PRO A 185 6.41 -5.45 7.88
N VAL A 186 5.65 -5.38 6.78
CA VAL A 186 5.67 -4.27 5.84
C VAL A 186 4.34 -3.52 5.91
N VAL A 187 4.41 -2.21 6.10
CA VAL A 187 3.24 -1.33 6.04
C VAL A 187 3.42 -0.37 4.87
N ALA A 188 2.59 -0.56 3.85
CA ALA A 188 2.57 0.28 2.67
C ALA A 188 1.68 1.52 2.88
N PHE A 189 2.11 2.66 2.36
CA PHE A 189 1.32 3.89 2.29
C PHE A 189 1.15 4.34 0.83
N ALA A 190 -0.08 4.64 0.42
CA ALA A 190 -0.40 5.11 -0.93
C ALA A 190 -1.20 6.43 -0.89
N GLY A 191 -0.99 7.32 -1.85
CA GLY A 191 -1.87 8.47 -2.05
C GLY A 191 -3.11 8.05 -2.85
N LEU A 192 -4.29 8.54 -2.48
CA LEU A 192 -5.52 8.30 -3.26
C LEU A 192 -5.46 8.94 -4.64
N ASP A 193 -4.70 10.04 -4.79
CA ASP A 193 -4.52 10.78 -6.04
C ASP A 193 -3.14 10.53 -6.67
N ASP A 194 -2.43 9.47 -6.25
CA ASP A 194 -1.11 9.14 -6.79
C ASP A 194 -1.26 8.49 -8.18
N GLY A 195 -1.03 9.30 -9.22
CA GLY A 195 -1.05 8.85 -10.61
C GLY A 195 0.19 8.04 -11.03
N GLU A 196 1.25 8.02 -10.23
CA GLU A 196 2.46 7.24 -10.53
C GLU A 196 2.43 5.86 -9.88
N VAL A 197 1.97 5.79 -8.62
CA VAL A 197 1.89 4.53 -7.87
C VAL A 197 0.53 4.40 -7.20
N PRO A 198 -0.49 3.90 -7.92
CA PRO A 198 -1.83 3.76 -7.37
C PRO A 198 -1.86 2.77 -6.20
N PRO A 199 -2.85 2.85 -5.30
CA PRO A 199 -2.99 1.93 -4.16
C PRO A 199 -2.96 0.44 -4.54
N ALA A 200 -3.49 0.08 -5.71
CA ALA A 200 -3.48 -1.29 -6.22
C ALA A 200 -2.05 -1.82 -6.43
N ASP A 201 -1.13 -1.00 -6.94
CA ASP A 201 0.28 -1.39 -7.14
C ASP A 201 0.99 -1.62 -5.81
N MET A 202 0.66 -0.83 -4.79
CA MET A 202 1.25 -0.92 -3.46
C MET A 202 0.94 -2.24 -2.75
N LEU A 203 -0.17 -2.92 -3.08
CA LEU A 203 -0.45 -4.27 -2.58
C LEU A 203 0.64 -5.28 -2.95
N GLY A 204 1.34 -5.03 -4.05
CA GLY A 204 2.42 -5.89 -4.48
C GLY A 204 3.58 -5.95 -3.48
N TRP A 205 3.67 -5.04 -2.50
CA TRP A 205 4.63 -5.16 -1.41
C TRP A 205 4.38 -6.36 -0.50
N ALA A 206 3.15 -6.90 -0.46
CA ALA A 206 2.81 -8.05 0.38
C ALA A 206 3.66 -9.29 0.08
N ARG A 207 4.10 -9.51 -1.16
CA ARG A 207 4.95 -10.66 -1.53
C ARG A 207 6.39 -10.57 -1.02
N HIS A 208 6.80 -9.40 -0.54
CA HIS A 208 8.16 -9.13 -0.07
C HIS A 208 8.34 -9.30 1.43
N THR A 209 7.31 -9.78 2.15
CA THR A 209 7.37 -10.13 3.58
C THR A 209 6.62 -11.41 3.90
N ARG A 210 7.03 -12.08 4.97
CA ARG A 210 6.33 -13.22 5.60
C ARG A 210 5.79 -12.91 6.99
N ALA A 211 6.14 -11.76 7.56
CA ALA A 211 5.76 -11.36 8.92
C ALA A 211 4.46 -10.52 8.96
N GLY A 212 3.76 -10.41 7.83
CA GLY A 212 2.49 -9.68 7.70
C GLY A 212 2.61 -8.40 6.90
N PHE A 213 1.51 -8.05 6.23
CA PHE A 213 1.43 -6.86 5.37
C PHE A 213 0.17 -6.04 5.68
N GLY A 214 0.35 -4.72 5.76
CA GLY A 214 -0.74 -3.75 5.80
C GLY A 214 -0.59 -2.70 4.70
N LEU A 215 -1.71 -2.23 4.14
CA LEU A 215 -1.78 -1.05 3.30
C LEU A 215 -2.63 0.02 4.01
N ARG A 216 -2.21 1.28 3.89
CA ARG A 216 -2.95 2.46 4.30
C ARG A 216 -2.96 3.45 3.15
N THR A 217 -4.12 3.98 2.80
CA THR A 217 -4.19 5.09 1.84
C THR A 217 -4.37 6.41 2.58
N LEU A 218 -3.71 7.46 2.09
CA LEU A 218 -3.84 8.83 2.57
C LEU A 218 -4.47 9.69 1.47
N ARG A 219 -5.14 10.77 1.88
CA ARG A 219 -5.56 11.81 0.93
C ARG A 219 -4.33 12.48 0.34
N GLY A 220 -4.43 12.92 -0.91
CA GLY A 220 -3.34 13.55 -1.64
C GLY A 220 -2.69 12.61 -2.66
N GLY A 221 -1.74 13.18 -3.41
CA GLY A 221 -1.05 12.50 -4.50
C GLY A 221 0.23 11.80 -4.04
N HIS A 222 1.20 11.71 -4.95
CA HIS A 222 2.48 11.06 -4.69
C HIS A 222 3.19 11.59 -3.43
N PHE A 223 3.10 12.90 -3.15
CA PHE A 223 3.75 13.56 -2.01
C PHE A 223 2.85 13.80 -0.80
N PHE A 224 1.95 12.86 -0.48
CA PHE A 224 1.18 12.90 0.78
C PHE A 224 2.07 13.06 2.04
N LEU A 225 3.36 12.74 1.95
CA LEU A 225 4.37 13.04 2.98
C LEU A 225 4.43 14.55 3.32
N LYS A 226 4.22 15.43 2.34
CA LYS A 226 4.17 16.88 2.49
C LYS A 226 2.75 17.37 2.72
N ASP A 227 1.77 16.76 2.05
CA ASP A 227 0.39 17.23 2.06
C ASP A 227 -0.36 16.82 3.34
N ALA A 228 -0.02 15.66 3.91
CA ALA A 228 -0.66 15.08 5.10
C ALA A 228 0.36 14.49 6.12
N PRO A 229 1.39 15.24 6.54
CA PRO A 229 2.44 14.73 7.44
C PRO A 229 1.90 14.30 8.81
N ALA A 230 0.86 14.98 9.32
CA ALA A 230 0.24 14.67 10.60
C ALA A 230 -0.46 13.30 10.59
N ASP A 231 -1.25 13.03 9.56
CA ASP A 231 -1.94 11.74 9.41
C ASP A 231 -0.93 10.60 9.24
N LEU A 232 0.09 10.81 8.41
CA LEU A 232 1.14 9.82 8.22
C LEU A 232 1.89 9.52 9.52
N ALA A 233 2.31 10.54 10.26
CA ALA A 233 3.00 10.36 11.53
C ALA A 233 2.11 9.68 12.58
N ARG A 234 0.82 10.05 12.66
CA ARG A 234 -0.15 9.39 13.54
C ARG A 234 -0.25 7.89 13.24
N LEU A 235 -0.43 7.52 11.97
CA LEU A 235 -0.54 6.12 11.56
C LEU A 235 0.72 5.31 11.87
N ILE A 236 1.91 5.90 11.69
CA ILE A 236 3.18 5.27 12.05
C ILE A 236 3.29 5.11 13.57
N ALA A 237 2.97 6.15 14.35
CA ALA A 237 3.04 6.10 15.80
C ALA A 237 2.06 5.08 16.40
N GLU A 238 0.84 5.00 15.86
CA GLU A 238 -0.15 3.98 16.24
C GLU A 238 0.37 2.57 15.99
N ASP A 239 0.90 2.29 14.79
CA ASP A 239 1.47 0.98 14.44
C ASP A 239 2.69 0.60 15.30
N LEU A 240 3.59 1.54 15.57
CA LEU A 240 4.79 1.30 16.40
C LEU A 240 4.49 1.19 17.89
N SER A 241 3.43 1.82 18.39
CA SER A 241 3.07 1.76 19.81
C SER A 241 2.69 0.37 20.28
N GLY A 242 2.48 -0.57 19.35
CA GLY A 242 2.08 -1.94 19.68
C GLY A 242 0.74 -1.98 20.40
N ARG A 243 -0.04 -0.89 20.40
CA ARG A 243 -1.48 -1.01 20.58
C ARG A 243 -1.92 -1.97 19.47
N PRO A 244 -2.39 -3.18 19.81
CA PRO A 244 -3.31 -3.81 18.89
C PRO A 244 -4.35 -2.75 18.55
N ASP A 245 -4.93 -2.82 17.36
CA ASP A 245 -6.28 -2.27 17.26
C ASP A 245 -7.02 -2.77 18.51
N PRO A 246 -7.45 -1.91 19.46
CA PRO A 246 -8.13 -2.37 20.67
C PRO A 246 -9.34 -3.24 20.32
N ASP A 247 -9.72 -3.18 19.05
CA ASP A 247 -10.76 -3.88 18.38
C ASP A 247 -10.23 -4.76 17.23
N ALA A 248 -9.71 -5.93 17.59
CA ALA A 248 -9.91 -7.13 16.76
C ALA A 248 -11.42 -7.46 16.56
N GLY A 249 -12.33 -6.67 17.15
CA GLY A 249 -13.68 -6.42 16.67
C GLY A 249 -14.00 -4.92 16.66
N SER A 250 -13.89 -4.26 15.50
CA SER A 250 -14.32 -2.87 15.18
C SER A 250 -13.39 -1.70 15.56
N PRO A 251 -12.28 -1.45 14.83
CA PRO A 251 -11.54 -0.19 14.91
C PRO A 251 -12.46 1.03 14.94
N SER A 252 -12.02 2.15 15.52
CA SER A 252 -12.63 3.46 15.29
C SER A 252 -12.52 3.81 13.80
N MET A 253 -13.47 3.31 13.02
CA MET A 253 -13.48 3.38 11.57
C MET A 253 -13.96 4.77 11.20
N GLU A 254 -13.12 5.57 10.56
CA GLU A 254 -13.58 6.89 10.11
C GLU A 254 -14.70 6.72 9.06
N ASP A 255 -15.61 7.67 8.96
CA ASP A 255 -16.80 7.56 8.07
C ASP A 255 -16.42 7.33 6.60
N ASP A 256 -15.21 7.76 6.20
CA ASP A 256 -14.64 7.58 4.87
C ASP A 256 -13.59 6.46 4.79
N GLU A 257 -13.54 5.51 5.74
CA GLU A 257 -12.58 4.40 5.73
C GLU A 257 -13.23 3.04 5.41
N ILE A 258 -12.57 2.24 4.57
CA ILE A 258 -12.87 0.84 4.29
C ILE A 258 -11.77 -0.01 4.92
N HIS A 259 -12.16 -0.96 5.75
CA HIS A 259 -11.26 -1.97 6.29
C HIS A 259 -11.38 -3.24 5.48
N LEU A 260 -10.33 -3.57 4.73
CA LEU A 260 -10.24 -4.80 3.95
C LEU A 260 -9.35 -5.81 4.67
N ARG A 261 -9.87 -7.00 4.92
CA ARG A 261 -9.10 -8.13 5.43
C ARG A 261 -9.11 -9.24 4.41
N VAL A 262 -7.93 -9.75 4.06
CA VAL A 262 -7.78 -10.90 3.17
C VAL A 262 -7.05 -12.01 3.92
N SER A 263 -7.63 -13.20 3.96
CA SER A 263 -7.07 -14.36 4.66
C SER A 263 -7.30 -15.67 3.89
N PRO A 264 -6.48 -16.72 4.11
CA PRO A 264 -6.76 -18.04 3.57
C PRO A 264 -8.06 -18.59 4.16
N GLY A 265 -8.81 -19.33 3.36
CA GLY A 265 -10.12 -19.90 3.65
C GLY A 265 -10.11 -21.10 4.60
N GLY A 266 -9.10 -21.19 5.48
CA GLY A 266 -9.11 -22.11 6.61
C GLY A 266 -10.04 -21.60 7.70
N ASP A 267 -10.63 -22.55 8.43
CA ASP A 267 -11.75 -22.47 9.38
C ASP A 267 -11.57 -21.51 10.58
N ARG A 268 -11.33 -20.23 10.30
CA ARG A 268 -11.63 -19.12 11.18
C ARG A 268 -12.72 -18.32 10.51
N SER A 269 -13.97 -18.71 10.77
CA SER A 269 -14.89 -17.65 11.14
C SER A 269 -14.19 -16.94 12.30
N VAL A 270 -13.65 -15.76 12.04
CA VAL A 270 -13.65 -14.78 13.12
C VAL A 270 -15.15 -14.57 13.30
N ALA A 271 -15.69 -15.24 14.31
CA ALA A 271 -17.07 -15.05 14.72
C ALA A 271 -17.31 -13.54 14.65
N ALA A 272 -18.32 -13.13 13.89
CA ALA A 272 -18.77 -11.76 14.02
C ALA A 272 -18.98 -11.52 15.52
N PRO A 273 -18.57 -10.38 16.09
CA PRO A 273 -19.10 -9.99 17.39
C PRO A 273 -20.61 -9.82 17.20
N GLY A 274 -21.38 -10.90 17.37
CA GLY A 274 -22.81 -10.95 17.06
C GLY A 274 -23.40 -12.28 16.56
N ASP A 275 -22.62 -13.27 16.13
CA ASP A 275 -23.19 -14.53 15.61
C ASP A 275 -23.63 -15.49 16.74
N ALA A 276 -24.68 -15.09 17.44
CA ALA A 276 -25.64 -15.98 18.08
C ALA A 276 -27.04 -15.53 17.62
N ASP A 277 -27.40 -15.86 16.38
CA ASP A 277 -28.71 -16.40 15.97
C ASP A 277 -28.88 -16.28 14.45
N GLY A 278 -29.63 -17.23 13.87
CA GLY A 278 -29.78 -17.46 12.42
C GLY A 278 -30.47 -16.36 11.61
N PRO A 279 -30.91 -16.67 10.38
CA PRO A 279 -31.08 -15.69 9.31
C PRO A 279 -32.23 -14.72 9.61
N ALA A 280 -31.98 -13.41 9.59
CA ALA A 280 -33.05 -12.43 9.75
C ALA A 280 -32.78 -11.13 8.96
N ASP A 281 -33.58 -10.96 7.91
CA ASP A 281 -34.32 -9.73 7.57
C ASP A 281 -34.22 -8.61 8.64
N ASP A 282 -33.34 -7.63 8.41
CA ASP A 282 -33.17 -6.45 9.27
C ASP A 282 -34.12 -5.32 8.87
N SER A 283 -35.42 -5.52 9.13
CA SER A 283 -36.43 -4.46 8.99
C SER A 283 -37.12 -4.06 10.30
N ARG A 284 -36.75 -4.63 11.47
CA ARG A 284 -37.35 -4.25 12.76
C ARG A 284 -36.41 -4.45 13.97
N ARG A 285 -35.47 -3.52 14.19
CA ARG A 285 -34.93 -3.23 15.53
C ARG A 285 -35.20 -1.77 15.90
N PRO A 286 -35.73 -1.46 17.10
CA PRO A 286 -35.94 -0.08 17.52
C PRO A 286 -34.58 0.59 17.81
N PRO A 287 -34.44 1.91 17.60
CA PRO A 287 -33.18 2.60 17.77
C PRO A 287 -32.88 2.75 19.27
N GLY A 288 -31.88 2.02 19.75
CA GLY A 288 -31.13 2.41 20.94
C GLY A 288 -30.06 3.41 20.51
N ASP A 289 -30.01 4.57 21.16
CA ASP A 289 -28.98 5.59 20.94
C ASP A 289 -27.57 4.98 21.04
N GLY A 290 -26.80 5.07 19.96
CA GLY A 290 -25.34 4.99 19.99
C GLY A 290 -24.65 3.75 19.38
N ALA A 291 -25.37 2.78 18.80
CA ALA A 291 -24.70 1.68 18.09
C ALA A 291 -24.25 2.13 16.69
N GLU A 292 -22.93 2.14 16.43
CA GLU A 292 -22.37 2.40 15.10
C GLU A 292 -22.95 1.43 14.06
N ARG A 293 -23.51 1.97 12.97
CA ARG A 293 -24.08 1.14 11.90
C ARG A 293 -22.99 0.79 10.89
N LEU A 294 -22.39 -0.37 11.07
CA LEU A 294 -21.39 -0.93 10.16
C LEU A 294 -22.07 -1.71 9.02
N SER A 295 -21.58 -1.55 7.80
CA SER A 295 -21.87 -2.46 6.69
C SER A 295 -20.66 -3.34 6.42
N ARG A 296 -20.92 -4.61 6.18
CA ARG A 296 -19.91 -5.65 5.98
C ARG A 296 -20.30 -6.48 4.78
N SER A 297 -19.32 -6.76 3.94
CA SER A 297 -19.44 -7.68 2.81
C SER A 297 -18.23 -8.61 2.81
N ALA A 298 -18.45 -9.87 2.47
CA ALA A 298 -17.41 -10.86 2.38
C ALA A 298 -17.63 -11.76 1.17
N ASP A 299 -16.55 -12.08 0.48
CA ASP A 299 -16.57 -12.98 -0.67
C ASP A 299 -15.44 -14.00 -0.57
N ARG A 300 -15.70 -15.20 -1.09
CA ARG A 300 -14.77 -16.32 -1.05
C ARG A 300 -14.53 -16.85 -2.45
N ALA A 301 -13.27 -16.85 -2.86
CA ALA A 301 -12.82 -17.47 -4.11
C ALA A 301 -11.45 -18.12 -3.91
N ASP A 302 -11.23 -19.30 -4.48
CA ASP A 302 -9.93 -20.00 -4.49
C ASP A 302 -9.26 -20.16 -3.12
N GLY A 303 -10.05 -20.46 -2.09
CA GLY A 303 -9.52 -20.60 -0.74
C GLY A 303 -8.98 -19.30 -0.16
N LEU A 304 -9.42 -18.13 -0.65
CA LEU A 304 -9.27 -16.83 -0.01
C LEU A 304 -10.63 -16.33 0.46
N VAL A 305 -10.64 -15.63 1.59
CA VAL A 305 -11.76 -14.84 2.07
C VAL A 305 -11.31 -13.40 2.10
N ALA A 306 -12.00 -12.55 1.33
CA ALA A 306 -11.88 -11.10 1.44
C ALA A 306 -13.11 -10.56 2.16
N GLU A 307 -12.88 -9.70 3.13
CA GLU A 307 -13.92 -9.09 3.94
C GLU A 307 -13.69 -7.58 3.97
N ALA A 308 -14.69 -6.82 3.55
CA ALA A 308 -14.68 -5.37 3.60
C ALA A 308 -15.71 -4.88 4.61
N VAL A 309 -15.31 -3.93 5.46
CA VAL A 309 -16.19 -3.26 6.43
C VAL A 309 -16.10 -1.75 6.21
N VAL A 310 -17.24 -1.08 6.22
CA VAL A 310 -17.38 0.38 6.09
C VAL A 310 -18.37 0.90 7.14
N ARG A 311 -18.15 2.13 7.63
CA ARG A 311 -19.11 2.84 8.48
C ARG A 311 -20.15 3.57 7.62
N ASP A 312 -21.43 3.38 7.95
CA ASP A 312 -22.55 4.13 7.38
C ASP A 312 -22.54 4.22 5.84
N GLY A 313 -22.73 3.09 5.17
CA GLY A 313 -22.83 2.99 3.72
C GLY A 313 -22.88 1.54 3.28
N ALA A 314 -23.38 1.22 2.08
CA ALA A 314 -23.32 -0.15 1.58
C ALA A 314 -21.93 -0.45 0.98
N VAL A 315 -21.44 -1.66 1.16
CA VAL A 315 -20.19 -2.15 0.55
C VAL A 315 -20.44 -3.49 -0.10
N GLY A 316 -19.80 -3.73 -1.25
CA GLY A 316 -19.71 -5.05 -1.87
C GLY A 316 -18.26 -5.44 -2.10
N VAL A 317 -17.92 -6.70 -1.90
CA VAL A 317 -16.59 -7.24 -2.23
C VAL A 317 -16.75 -8.45 -3.14
N ALA A 318 -15.88 -8.60 -4.12
CA ALA A 318 -15.83 -9.81 -4.93
C ALA A 318 -14.38 -10.17 -5.21
N VAL A 319 -14.06 -11.46 -5.22
CA VAL A 319 -12.73 -11.98 -5.53
C VAL A 319 -12.83 -13.00 -6.67
N ALA A 320 -11.88 -12.98 -7.60
CA ALA A 320 -11.66 -14.09 -8.54
C ALA A 320 -10.22 -14.11 -9.05
N ARG A 321 -9.82 -15.25 -9.58
CA ARG A 321 -8.54 -15.45 -10.26
C ARG A 321 -8.80 -15.95 -11.67
N LEU A 322 -7.87 -15.67 -12.58
CA LEU A 322 -7.91 -16.27 -13.92
C LEU A 322 -7.56 -17.76 -13.79
N GLU A 323 -8.47 -18.64 -14.19
CA GLU A 323 -8.15 -20.06 -14.33
C GLU A 323 -7.23 -20.25 -15.53
N THR A 324 -5.92 -20.39 -15.31
CA THR A 324 -5.01 -20.83 -16.37
C THR A 324 -5.24 -22.31 -16.59
N ARG A 325 -6.03 -22.66 -17.62
CA ARG A 325 -6.11 -24.04 -18.12
C ARG A 325 -4.69 -24.46 -18.52
N ALA A 326 -4.24 -25.64 -18.07
CA ALA A 326 -2.97 -26.19 -18.54
C ALA A 326 -3.04 -26.32 -20.07
N PRO A 327 -1.96 -25.99 -20.81
CA PRO A 327 -1.95 -26.17 -22.25
C PRO A 327 -1.95 -27.67 -22.55
N ASP A 328 -3.13 -28.23 -22.83
CA ASP A 328 -3.23 -29.52 -23.52
C ASP A 328 -2.78 -29.28 -24.96
N ASP A 329 -1.66 -29.90 -25.31
CA ASP A 329 -1.47 -30.62 -26.57
C ASP A 329 -1.87 -29.87 -27.85
N GLY A 330 -1.17 -28.78 -28.19
CA GLY A 330 -0.84 -28.46 -29.58
C GLY A 330 -1.96 -27.95 -30.50
N ALA A 331 -3.15 -27.65 -29.99
CA ALA A 331 -4.16 -26.88 -30.72
C ALA A 331 -4.88 -25.96 -29.72
N GLY A 332 -4.30 -24.78 -29.46
CA GLY A 332 -4.96 -23.78 -28.63
C GLY A 332 -6.22 -23.30 -29.33
N GLU A 333 -7.39 -23.76 -28.87
CA GLU A 333 -8.65 -23.10 -29.21
C GLU A 333 -8.53 -21.61 -28.82
N PRO A 334 -9.07 -20.68 -29.64
CA PRO A 334 -9.13 -19.27 -29.27
C PRO A 334 -9.73 -19.15 -27.87
N TRP A 335 -9.17 -18.30 -27.02
CA TRP A 335 -9.76 -18.02 -25.72
C TRP A 335 -11.22 -17.58 -25.92
N GLU A 336 -12.17 -18.41 -25.51
CA GLU A 336 -13.58 -18.04 -25.47
C GLU A 336 -13.90 -17.41 -24.12
N PRO A 337 -14.57 -16.26 -24.10
CA PRO A 337 -14.88 -15.59 -22.86
C PRO A 337 -15.86 -16.40 -22.00
N PRO A 338 -15.78 -16.31 -20.65
CA PRO A 338 -16.67 -17.07 -19.78
C PRO A 338 -18.14 -16.68 -20.00
N SER A 339 -18.93 -17.65 -20.48
CA SER A 339 -20.39 -17.52 -20.62
C SER A 339 -21.01 -17.36 -19.23
N GLY A 340 -21.54 -16.17 -18.92
CA GLY A 340 -22.21 -15.89 -17.64
C GLY A 340 -21.71 -14.66 -16.88
N ALA A 341 -20.71 -13.93 -17.37
CA ALA A 341 -20.23 -12.70 -16.74
C ALA A 341 -21.26 -11.54 -16.75
N GLY A 342 -22.37 -11.67 -17.50
CA GLY A 342 -23.44 -10.68 -17.56
C GLY A 342 -23.01 -9.32 -18.11
N LEU A 343 -21.94 -9.27 -18.91
CA LEU A 343 -21.38 -8.04 -19.51
C LEU A 343 -22.21 -7.56 -20.70
N GLY A 344 -22.28 -6.23 -20.87
CA GLY A 344 -23.00 -5.58 -21.95
C GLY A 344 -22.19 -5.51 -23.25
N PRO A 345 -22.82 -5.06 -24.37
CA PRO A 345 -22.16 -4.99 -25.67
C PRO A 345 -20.90 -4.10 -25.70
N GLY A 346 -20.91 -2.98 -24.96
CA GLY A 346 -19.78 -2.04 -24.94
C GLY A 346 -18.55 -2.59 -24.22
N GLU A 347 -18.73 -3.38 -23.15
CA GLU A 347 -17.62 -4.09 -22.52
C GLU A 347 -17.04 -5.16 -23.44
N TRP A 348 -17.89 -5.88 -24.17
CA TRP A 348 -17.44 -6.90 -25.12
C TRP A 348 -16.63 -6.30 -26.27
N GLU A 349 -17.00 -5.11 -26.74
CA GLU A 349 -16.24 -4.36 -27.75
C GLU A 349 -14.84 -4.00 -27.23
N GLN A 350 -14.74 -3.41 -26.03
CA GLN A 350 -13.45 -3.10 -25.42
C GLN A 350 -12.55 -4.33 -25.23
N ILE A 351 -13.12 -5.46 -24.82
CA ILE A 351 -12.37 -6.73 -24.67
C ILE A 351 -11.91 -7.26 -26.02
N ALA A 352 -12.75 -7.20 -27.06
CA ALA A 352 -12.40 -7.67 -28.39
C ALA A 352 -11.28 -6.83 -29.04
N ASP A 353 -11.30 -5.51 -28.81
CA ASP A 353 -10.33 -4.55 -29.34
C ASP A 353 -8.96 -4.60 -28.63
N ALA A 354 -8.90 -5.17 -27.43
CA ALA A 354 -7.65 -5.35 -26.69
C ALA A 354 -6.75 -6.42 -27.31
N ALA A 355 -5.46 -6.37 -26.96
CA ALA A 355 -4.49 -7.41 -27.30
C ALA A 355 -4.97 -8.78 -26.79
N GLU A 356 -4.70 -9.85 -27.54
CA GLU A 356 -5.22 -11.19 -27.25
C GLU A 356 -4.83 -11.66 -25.84
N GLU A 357 -3.61 -11.33 -25.41
CA GLU A 357 -3.10 -11.60 -24.07
C GLU A 357 -3.84 -10.86 -22.93
N ASP A 358 -4.44 -9.70 -23.22
CA ASP A 358 -5.10 -8.84 -22.24
C ASP A 358 -6.60 -9.15 -22.07
N ARG A 359 -7.24 -9.75 -23.09
CA ARG A 359 -8.68 -10.03 -23.09
C ARG A 359 -9.15 -10.82 -21.87
N PRO A 360 -8.47 -11.90 -21.44
CA PRO A 360 -8.88 -12.65 -20.25
C PRO A 360 -8.84 -11.81 -18.98
N TRP A 361 -7.85 -10.92 -18.88
CA TRP A 361 -7.70 -10.00 -17.75
C TRP A 361 -8.81 -8.96 -17.71
N LEU A 362 -9.13 -8.32 -18.83
CA LEU A 362 -10.20 -7.32 -18.92
C LEU A 362 -11.57 -7.93 -18.59
N ALA A 363 -11.86 -9.13 -19.10
CA ALA A 363 -13.09 -9.86 -18.77
C ALA A 363 -13.19 -10.20 -17.27
N LEU A 364 -12.09 -10.64 -16.66
CA LEU A 364 -12.02 -10.94 -15.23
C LEU A 364 -12.26 -9.69 -14.37
N ARG A 365 -11.68 -8.54 -14.74
CA ARG A 365 -11.90 -7.26 -14.05
C ARG A 365 -13.37 -6.82 -14.10
N ALA A 366 -13.97 -6.85 -15.30
CA ALA A 366 -15.35 -6.46 -15.50
C ALA A 366 -16.33 -7.39 -14.76
N GLY A 367 -16.14 -8.71 -14.85
CA GLY A 367 -16.98 -9.69 -14.15
C GLY A 367 -16.87 -9.59 -12.62
N THR A 368 -15.67 -9.33 -12.10
CA THR A 368 -15.45 -9.15 -10.64
C THR A 368 -16.07 -7.84 -10.14
N ALA A 369 -15.94 -6.75 -10.90
CA ALA A 369 -16.63 -5.49 -10.63
C ALA A 369 -18.15 -5.65 -10.54
N ARG A 370 -18.75 -6.34 -11.51
CA ARG A 370 -20.21 -6.58 -11.56
C ARG A 370 -20.71 -7.38 -10.37
N ARG A 371 -19.96 -8.41 -9.94
CA ARG A 371 -20.30 -9.18 -8.73
C ARG A 371 -20.24 -8.31 -7.46
N ALA A 372 -19.23 -7.46 -7.32
CA ALA A 372 -19.14 -6.54 -6.18
C ALA A 372 -20.33 -5.56 -6.14
N LEU A 373 -20.77 -5.02 -7.29
CA LEU A 373 -21.96 -4.15 -7.37
C LEU A 373 -23.24 -4.87 -6.93
N LEU A 374 -23.45 -6.11 -7.40
CA LEU A 374 -24.61 -6.92 -6.99
C LEU A 374 -24.62 -7.14 -5.48
N GLN A 375 -23.47 -7.46 -4.90
CA GLN A 375 -23.34 -7.63 -3.45
C GLN A 375 -23.56 -6.34 -2.67
N ALA A 376 -23.19 -5.19 -3.23
CA ALA A 376 -23.44 -3.88 -2.64
C ALA A 376 -24.93 -3.46 -2.74
N GLY A 377 -25.76 -4.23 -3.45
CA GLY A 377 -27.20 -4.01 -3.58
C GLY A 377 -27.62 -3.19 -4.81
N ALA A 378 -26.75 -3.02 -5.81
CA ALA A 378 -27.11 -2.41 -7.08
C ALA A 378 -28.18 -3.25 -7.82
N ARG A 379 -29.26 -2.61 -8.29
CA ARG A 379 -30.46 -3.30 -8.81
C ARG A 379 -30.61 -3.25 -10.32
N ASP A 380 -29.98 -2.30 -11.02
CA ASP A 380 -30.00 -2.20 -12.49
C ASP A 380 -28.57 -2.21 -13.05
N LEU A 381 -28.12 -3.39 -13.50
CA LEU A 381 -26.80 -3.54 -14.15
C LEU A 381 -26.90 -3.74 -15.66
N ALA A 382 -28.12 -3.79 -16.21
CA ALA A 382 -28.34 -4.08 -17.62
C ALA A 382 -28.00 -2.89 -18.53
N GLY A 383 -28.05 -1.65 -17.99
CA GLY A 383 -27.58 -0.42 -18.64
C GLY A 383 -26.31 0.18 -18.03
N THR A 384 -25.76 -0.46 -16.99
CA THR A 384 -24.60 0.04 -16.26
C THR A 384 -23.32 -0.34 -17.01
N GLY A 385 -22.87 0.59 -17.85
CA GLY A 385 -21.60 0.48 -18.57
C GLY A 385 -20.42 0.71 -17.65
N PHE A 386 -19.40 -0.13 -17.76
CA PHE A 386 -18.08 0.17 -17.17
C PHE A 386 -17.32 1.19 -18.04
N PRO A 387 -16.40 1.98 -17.43
CA PRO A 387 -15.52 2.86 -18.19
C PRO A 387 -14.49 2.04 -18.99
N ASP A 388 -13.38 2.66 -19.39
CA ASP A 388 -12.23 1.94 -19.94
C ASP A 388 -11.78 0.82 -18.98
N LEU A 389 -11.93 -0.44 -19.42
CA LEU A 389 -11.59 -1.63 -18.64
C LEU A 389 -10.09 -1.76 -18.35
N ALA A 390 -9.25 -1.10 -19.14
CA ALA A 390 -7.80 -1.04 -18.91
C ALA A 390 -7.43 0.06 -17.90
N ALA A 391 -8.32 1.00 -17.60
CA ALA A 391 -8.03 2.08 -16.68
C ALA A 391 -7.78 1.54 -15.25
N PRO A 392 -6.74 2.00 -14.54
CA PRO A 392 -6.36 1.48 -13.22
C PRO A 392 -7.40 1.73 -12.12
N GLY A 393 -8.38 2.62 -12.35
CA GLY A 393 -9.46 2.94 -11.41
C GLY A 393 -9.07 3.97 -10.34
N PRO A 394 -9.95 4.28 -9.38
CA PRO A 394 -11.28 3.67 -9.21
C PRO A 394 -12.25 4.00 -10.35
N TRP A 395 -13.12 3.06 -10.70
CA TRP A 395 -14.13 3.25 -11.74
C TRP A 395 -15.38 3.88 -11.15
N HIS A 396 -15.85 4.98 -11.72
CA HIS A 396 -17.20 5.47 -11.46
C HIS A 396 -18.18 4.75 -12.39
N VAL A 397 -19.23 4.19 -11.82
CA VAL A 397 -20.18 3.33 -12.49
C VAL A 397 -21.60 3.84 -12.22
N GLY A 398 -22.54 3.56 -13.12
CA GLY A 398 -23.95 3.98 -12.99
C GLY A 398 -24.54 3.75 -11.59
N ASP A 399 -25.50 4.58 -11.20
CA ASP A 399 -26.10 4.61 -9.85
C ASP A 399 -25.20 5.14 -8.71
N GLY A 400 -24.09 5.81 -9.05
CA GLY A 400 -23.25 6.51 -8.06
C GLY A 400 -22.27 5.60 -7.32
N TRP A 401 -21.95 4.45 -7.90
CA TRP A 401 -21.01 3.48 -7.32
C TRP A 401 -19.58 3.71 -7.82
N TRP A 402 -18.64 3.44 -6.93
CA TRP A 402 -17.22 3.47 -7.20
C TRP A 402 -16.62 2.08 -6.98
N ILE A 403 -15.81 1.63 -7.93
CA ILE A 403 -15.18 0.32 -7.90
C ILE A 403 -13.67 0.47 -7.82
N THR A 404 -13.09 -0.06 -6.75
CA THR A 404 -11.65 -0.18 -6.60
C THR A 404 -11.25 -1.63 -6.84
N HIS A 405 -10.39 -1.87 -7.83
CA HIS A 405 -9.77 -3.17 -8.05
C HIS A 405 -8.44 -3.26 -7.30
N LEU A 406 -8.19 -4.44 -6.75
CA LEU A 406 -7.01 -4.75 -5.96
C LEU A 406 -6.41 -6.06 -6.43
N SER A 407 -5.13 -6.02 -6.77
CA SER A 407 -4.33 -7.20 -7.08
C SER A 407 -3.90 -7.92 -5.80
N LEU A 408 -4.45 -9.10 -5.56
CA LEU A 408 -4.17 -9.92 -4.39
C LEU A 408 -3.16 -11.02 -4.73
N PRO A 409 -1.97 -11.04 -4.12
CA PRO A 409 -1.02 -12.13 -4.30
C PRO A 409 -1.52 -13.40 -3.59
N THR A 410 -1.47 -14.53 -4.28
CA THR A 410 -1.89 -15.85 -3.78
C THR A 410 -0.80 -16.90 -4.04
N PRO A 411 -0.82 -18.05 -3.33
CA PRO A 411 0.09 -19.17 -3.66
C PRO A 411 -0.09 -19.72 -5.08
N LEU A 412 -1.24 -19.50 -5.72
CA LEU A 412 -1.62 -20.01 -7.05
C LEU A 412 -1.55 -18.94 -8.15
N GLY A 413 -0.89 -17.81 -7.89
CA GLY A 413 -0.81 -16.66 -8.80
C GLY A 413 -1.52 -15.43 -8.26
N GLU A 414 -2.02 -14.56 -9.14
CA GLU A 414 -2.63 -13.29 -8.77
C GLU A 414 -4.16 -13.37 -8.89
N ALA A 415 -4.87 -13.05 -7.80
CA ALA A 415 -6.32 -12.88 -7.80
C ALA A 415 -6.66 -11.39 -7.86
N ILE A 416 -7.83 -11.06 -8.40
CA ILE A 416 -8.41 -9.72 -8.40
C ILE A 416 -9.49 -9.67 -7.35
N ALA A 417 -9.42 -8.68 -6.46
CA ALA A 417 -10.57 -8.23 -5.69
C ALA A 417 -11.17 -6.96 -6.30
N ALA A 418 -12.50 -6.84 -6.28
CA ALA A 418 -13.21 -5.59 -6.55
C ALA A 418 -14.01 -5.19 -5.31
N ILE A 419 -13.93 -3.90 -4.94
CA ILE A 419 -14.67 -3.32 -3.83
C ILE A 419 -15.58 -2.24 -4.39
N ALA A 420 -16.88 -2.37 -4.17
CA ALA A 420 -17.90 -1.41 -4.59
C ALA A 420 -18.37 -0.56 -3.39
N THR A 421 -18.31 0.77 -3.52
CA THR A 421 -18.75 1.72 -2.48
C THR A 421 -19.54 2.90 -3.06
N PRO A 422 -20.46 3.52 -2.30
CA PRO A 422 -21.29 4.64 -2.77
C PRO A 422 -20.59 6.00 -2.69
N ARG A 423 -19.30 6.03 -2.33
CA ARG A 423 -18.49 7.25 -2.18
C ARG A 423 -17.32 7.22 -3.15
N ASP A 424 -16.95 8.40 -3.64
CA ASP A 424 -15.90 8.60 -4.63
C ASP A 424 -14.49 8.36 -4.10
N ARG A 425 -14.26 8.71 -2.84
CA ARG A 425 -12.94 8.67 -2.21
C ARG A 425 -13.05 8.12 -0.80
N MET A 426 -12.93 6.80 -0.70
CA MET A 426 -12.76 6.11 0.57
C MET A 426 -11.28 5.82 0.80
N ARG A 427 -10.80 6.07 2.01
CA ARG A 427 -9.50 5.55 2.46
C ARG A 427 -9.60 4.05 2.66
N LEU A 428 -8.60 3.32 2.20
CA LEU A 428 -8.47 1.88 2.36
C LEU A 428 -7.41 1.56 3.42
N ARG A 429 -7.83 0.76 4.39
CA ARG A 429 -6.97 0.05 5.33
C ARG A 429 -7.04 -1.44 5.00
N ALA A 430 -6.03 -1.96 4.31
CA ALA A 430 -5.99 -3.38 3.95
C ALA A 430 -5.00 -4.16 4.81
N HIS A 431 -5.36 -5.38 5.19
CA HIS A 431 -4.48 -6.34 5.87
C HIS A 431 -4.53 -7.66 5.10
N LEU A 432 -3.37 -8.12 4.64
CA LEU A 432 -3.25 -9.36 3.87
C LEU A 432 -2.52 -10.39 4.70
N TRP A 433 -3.20 -11.48 5.03
CA TRP A 433 -2.65 -12.62 5.73
C TRP A 433 -2.38 -13.76 4.75
N THR A 434 -1.12 -14.17 4.64
CA THR A 434 -0.70 -15.27 3.76
C THR A 434 -0.71 -16.66 4.43
N GLY A 435 -1.31 -16.79 5.62
CA GLY A 435 -1.51 -18.09 6.28
C GLY A 435 -0.27 -18.81 6.79
N ARG A 436 0.87 -18.15 6.94
CA ARG A 436 2.07 -18.72 7.56
C ARG A 436 2.49 -17.93 8.79
#